data_AF-A0A6L7QEQ3-F1
#
_entry.id   AF-A0A6L7QEQ3-F1
#
_cell.length_a   1.000
_cell.length_b   1.000
_cell.length_c   1.000
_cell.angle_alpha   90.00
_cell.angle_beta   90.00
_cell.angle_gamma   90.00
#
_symmetry.space_group_name_H-M   'P 1'
#
loop_
_entity.id
_entity.type
_entity.pdbx_description
1 polymer ?
#
loop_
_entity_poly.entity_id
_entity_poly.type
_entity_poly.pdbx_seq_one_letter_code
_entity_poly.pdbx_strand_id
1 'polypeptide(L)'
;DLAVAVSRGETIVAGGRVVPNPFTPNGDGVNDLASIHYQILKLTKEVPVTVSIYDLSGRLVRDLYSGTEVSGIYALDWNGLDNSGQLVAPGLYISRISVAADRGEGDMVALIAVIY
;
A
#
# COMPACT_ATOMS: atom_id res chain seq x y z
N ASP A 1 6.93 -10.79 -6.81
CA ASP A 1 5.70 -10.04 -7.05
C ASP A 1 4.51 -10.90 -6.60
N LEU A 2 4.03 -10.70 -5.37
CA LEU A 2 2.84 -11.36 -4.83
C LEU A 2 1.93 -10.28 -4.25
N ALA A 3 0.96 -9.85 -5.05
CA ALA A 3 -0.19 -9.10 -4.55
C ALA A 3 -1.39 -10.04 -4.54
N VAL A 4 -2.11 -10.04 -3.43
CA VAL A 4 -3.34 -10.84 -3.28
C VAL A 4 -4.49 -9.85 -3.17
N ALA A 5 -5.40 -9.91 -4.14
CA ALA A 5 -6.70 -9.24 -4.05
C ALA A 5 -7.65 -10.15 -3.27
N VAL A 6 -8.18 -9.66 -2.14
CA VAL A 6 -9.20 -10.38 -1.36
C VAL A 6 -10.52 -9.67 -1.63
N SER A 7 -11.33 -10.18 -2.58
CA SER A 7 -12.69 -9.67 -2.80
C SER A 7 -13.70 -10.80 -2.70
N ARG A 8 -14.64 -10.71 -1.75
CA ARG A 8 -15.91 -11.45 -1.82
C ARG A 8 -16.89 -10.60 -2.65
N GLY A 9 -16.77 -10.61 -3.98
CA GLY A 9 -17.59 -9.76 -4.87
C GLY A 9 -16.87 -9.34 -6.14
N GLU A 10 -17.39 -8.30 -6.81
CA GLU A 10 -16.69 -7.66 -7.94
C GLU A 10 -15.38 -7.02 -7.46
N THR A 11 -14.32 -7.11 -8.28
CA THR A 11 -13.03 -6.47 -7.99
C THR A 11 -13.15 -4.94 -8.02
N ILE A 12 -12.97 -4.30 -6.86
CA ILE A 12 -12.97 -2.82 -6.69
C ILE A 12 -11.55 -2.26 -6.71
N VAL A 13 -10.58 -3.00 -6.19
CA VAL A 13 -9.16 -2.63 -6.15
C VAL A 13 -8.32 -3.72 -6.81
N ALA A 14 -7.37 -3.32 -7.66
CA ALA A 14 -6.54 -4.22 -8.44
C ALA A 14 -5.15 -3.63 -8.70
N GLY A 15 -4.28 -4.39 -9.37
CA GLY A 15 -3.01 -3.88 -9.89
C GLY A 15 -1.94 -3.61 -8.83
N GLY A 16 -2.10 -4.18 -7.64
CA GLY A 16 -1.17 -4.05 -6.53
C GLY A 16 0.23 -4.47 -6.90
N ARG A 17 1.17 -3.53 -6.82
CA ARG A 17 2.59 -3.83 -6.93
C ARG A 17 3.39 -2.79 -6.17
N VAL A 18 4.59 -3.16 -5.79
CA VAL A 18 5.53 -2.30 -5.07
C VAL A 18 6.82 -2.28 -5.85
N VAL A 19 7.33 -1.09 -6.19
CA VAL A 19 8.52 -0.93 -7.02
C VAL A 19 9.38 0.22 -6.47
N PRO A 20 10.70 0.01 -6.27
CA PRO A 20 11.40 -1.27 -6.28
C PRO A 20 10.97 -2.15 -5.09
N ASN A 21 11.20 -3.46 -5.22
CA ASN A 21 10.96 -4.42 -4.14
C ASN A 21 11.97 -5.58 -4.31
N PRO A 22 13.00 -5.68 -3.46
CA PRO A 22 13.23 -4.86 -2.27
C PRO A 22 13.61 -3.40 -2.57
N PHE A 23 13.41 -2.51 -1.59
CA PHE A 23 13.94 -1.14 -1.59
C PHE A 23 14.91 -0.92 -0.42
N THR A 24 15.79 0.08 -0.56
CA THR A 24 16.96 0.32 0.29
C THR A 24 16.95 1.75 0.85
N PRO A 25 16.19 2.04 1.93
CA PRO A 25 16.10 3.37 2.53
C PRO A 25 17.33 3.73 3.38
N ASN A 26 18.53 3.64 2.79
CA ASN A 26 19.82 3.90 3.45
C ASN A 26 20.31 5.35 3.26
N GLY A 27 19.63 6.14 2.44
CA GLY A 27 19.92 7.55 2.16
C GLY A 27 21.03 7.78 1.16
N ASP A 28 21.38 6.79 0.33
CA ASP A 28 22.40 6.92 -0.72
C ASP A 28 21.86 7.51 -2.05
N GLY A 29 20.55 7.74 -2.12
CA GLY A 29 19.86 8.27 -3.29
C GLY A 29 19.38 7.21 -4.28
N VAL A 30 19.61 5.92 -4.00
CA VAL A 30 19.26 4.79 -4.88
C VAL A 30 18.24 3.90 -4.19
N ASN A 31 17.06 3.75 -4.80
CA ASN A 31 15.98 2.89 -4.29
C ASN A 31 15.56 3.20 -2.83
N ASP A 32 15.72 4.45 -2.39
CA ASP A 32 15.34 4.89 -1.03
C ASP A 32 13.82 4.94 -0.78
N LEU A 33 13.03 4.93 -1.87
CA LEU A 33 11.57 4.96 -1.83
C LEU A 33 11.01 3.71 -2.49
N ALA A 34 10.01 3.10 -1.87
CA ALA A 34 9.14 2.10 -2.49
C ALA A 34 7.84 2.75 -2.94
N SER A 35 7.52 2.65 -4.22
CA SER A 35 6.26 3.14 -4.79
C SER A 35 5.21 2.04 -4.82
N ILE A 36 4.09 2.25 -4.14
CA ILE A 36 2.97 1.33 -4.03
C ILE A 36 1.92 1.74 -5.06
N HIS A 37 1.77 0.93 -6.11
CA HIS A 37 0.79 1.17 -7.16
C HIS A 37 -0.48 0.36 -6.92
N TYR A 38 -1.62 0.99 -7.19
CA TYR A 38 -2.92 0.33 -7.18
C TYR A 38 -3.89 1.02 -8.15
N GLN A 39 -4.95 0.31 -8.50
CA GLN A 39 -6.02 0.80 -9.35
C GLN A 39 -7.37 0.61 -8.66
N ILE A 40 -8.16 1.67 -8.62
CA ILE A 40 -9.54 1.65 -8.15
C ILE A 40 -10.47 1.62 -9.35
N LEU A 41 -11.42 0.70 -9.33
CA LEU A 41 -12.32 0.38 -10.42
C LEU A 41 -13.78 0.54 -9.99
N LYS A 42 -14.65 0.79 -10.97
CA LYS A 42 -16.11 0.65 -10.86
C LYS A 42 -16.77 1.54 -9.77
N LEU A 43 -16.17 2.68 -9.44
CA LEU A 43 -16.79 3.69 -8.58
C LEU A 43 -17.60 4.70 -9.38
N THR A 44 -18.78 5.05 -8.87
CA THR A 44 -19.66 6.09 -9.43
C THR A 44 -19.53 7.45 -8.75
N LYS A 45 -18.77 7.52 -7.65
CA LYS A 45 -18.50 8.72 -6.85
C LYS A 45 -17.19 8.53 -6.08
N GLU A 46 -16.74 9.57 -5.40
CA GLU A 46 -15.64 9.49 -4.44
C GLU A 46 -16.00 8.56 -3.27
N VAL A 47 -15.04 7.72 -2.85
CA VAL A 47 -15.20 6.80 -1.72
C VAL A 47 -13.99 6.85 -0.78
N PRO A 48 -14.15 6.52 0.50
CA PRO A 48 -13.04 6.42 1.44
C PRO A 48 -12.00 5.37 1.02
N VAL A 49 -10.73 5.77 1.08
CA VAL A 49 -9.56 4.93 0.82
C VAL A 49 -8.54 5.10 1.93
N THR A 50 -7.98 3.98 2.38
CA THR A 50 -6.87 3.94 3.33
C THR A 50 -5.73 3.11 2.77
N VAL A 51 -4.51 3.61 2.92
CA VAL A 51 -3.28 2.88 2.59
C VAL A 51 -2.39 2.88 3.82
N SER A 52 -2.16 1.69 4.37
CA SER A 52 -1.39 1.50 5.59
C SER A 52 -0.35 0.40 5.41
N ILE A 53 0.72 0.48 6.18
CA ILE A 53 1.82 -0.49 6.19
C ILE A 53 1.83 -1.18 7.55
N TYR A 54 1.97 -2.50 7.51
CA TYR A 54 2.02 -3.36 8.69
C TYR A 54 3.30 -4.19 8.67
N ASP A 55 3.78 -4.59 9.84
CA ASP A 55 4.74 -5.69 9.93
C ASP A 55 4.03 -7.05 9.85
N LEU A 56 4.80 -8.15 9.77
CA LEU A 56 4.23 -9.50 9.68
C LEU A 56 3.43 -9.95 10.91
N SER A 57 3.55 -9.25 12.05
CA SER A 57 2.71 -9.52 13.22
C SER A 57 1.32 -8.87 13.12
N GLY A 58 1.10 -8.05 12.08
CA GLY A 58 -0.11 -7.25 11.90
C GLY A 58 -0.08 -5.93 12.69
N ARG A 59 1.06 -5.54 13.26
CA ARG A 59 1.20 -4.23 13.90
C ARG A 59 1.29 -3.14 12.84
N LEU A 60 0.51 -2.09 13.00
CA LEU A 60 0.54 -0.90 12.17
C LEU A 60 1.90 -0.19 12.32
N VAL A 61 2.58 0.00 11.19
CA VAL A 61 3.89 0.66 11.09
C VAL A 61 3.72 2.10 10.60
N ARG A 62 2.92 2.29 9.55
CA ARG A 62 2.75 3.60 8.91
C ARG A 62 1.35 3.74 8.32
N ASP A 63 0.71 4.88 8.55
CA ASP A 63 -0.42 5.33 7.72
C ASP A 63 0.14 6.21 6.60
N LEU A 64 0.07 5.71 5.36
CA LEU A 64 0.55 6.45 4.19
C LEU A 64 -0.49 7.42 3.66
N TYR A 65 -1.76 7.00 3.67
CA TYR A 65 -2.85 7.79 3.12
C TYR A 65 -4.17 7.43 3.77
N SER A 66 -5.00 8.45 4.00
CA SER A 66 -6.39 8.32 4.43
C SER A 66 -7.18 9.49 3.85
N GLY A 67 -8.12 9.20 2.94
CA GLY A 67 -8.86 10.23 2.22
C GLY A 67 -9.97 9.65 1.37
N THR A 68 -10.42 10.40 0.37
CA THR A 68 -11.38 9.93 -0.64
C THR A 68 -10.76 9.93 -2.03
N GLU A 69 -11.06 8.89 -2.80
CA GLU A 69 -10.60 8.74 -4.18
C GLU A 69 -11.75 8.32 -5.11
N VAL A 70 -11.57 8.55 -6.42
CA VAL A 70 -12.46 8.08 -7.48
C VAL A 70 -11.86 6.85 -8.18
N SER A 71 -12.52 6.34 -9.21
CA SER A 71 -11.89 5.33 -10.08
C SER A 71 -10.64 5.92 -10.75
N GLY A 72 -9.51 5.23 -10.69
CA GLY A 72 -8.23 5.76 -11.16
C GLY A 72 -7.06 4.83 -10.90
N ILE A 73 -5.88 5.24 -11.37
CA ILE A 73 -4.60 4.59 -11.08
C ILE A 73 -3.84 5.51 -10.14
N TYR A 74 -3.31 4.95 -9.07
CA TYR A 74 -2.67 5.65 -7.98
C TYR A 74 -1.30 5.08 -7.67
N ALA A 75 -0.44 5.92 -7.10
CA ALA A 75 0.88 5.56 -6.61
C ALA A 75 1.17 6.37 -5.34
N LEU A 76 1.66 5.70 -4.31
CA LEU A 76 2.09 6.32 -3.05
C LEU A 76 3.47 5.82 -2.68
N ASP A 77 4.35 6.75 -2.30
CA ASP A 77 5.73 6.41 -1.93
C ASP A 77 5.86 6.20 -0.43
N TRP A 78 6.61 5.17 -0.06
CA TRP A 78 7.07 4.94 1.30
C TRP A 78 8.58 5.01 1.37
N ASN A 79 9.09 5.78 2.32
CA ASN A 79 10.51 6.01 2.56
C ASN A 79 11.10 5.11 3.67
N GLY A 80 10.39 4.06 4.07
CA GLY A 80 10.85 3.17 5.14
C GLY A 80 10.70 3.74 6.55
N LEU A 81 10.02 4.89 6.73
CA LEU A 81 9.77 5.44 8.07
C LEU A 81 8.44 4.94 8.64
N ASP A 82 8.40 4.73 9.95
CA ASP A 82 7.17 4.49 10.70
C ASP A 82 6.38 5.79 10.99
N ASN A 83 5.28 5.68 11.73
CA ASN A 83 4.47 6.84 12.15
C ASN A 83 5.21 7.81 13.10
N SER A 84 6.27 7.37 13.78
CA SER A 84 7.12 8.22 14.62
C SER A 84 8.24 8.92 13.84
N GLY A 85 8.39 8.61 12.54
CA GLY A 85 9.46 9.13 11.70
C GLY A 85 10.77 8.35 11.85
N GLN A 86 10.75 7.17 12.49
CA GLN A 86 11.93 6.32 12.65
C GLN A 86 12.03 5.31 11.50
N LEU A 87 13.25 5.07 11.03
CA LEU A 87 13.52 4.04 10.03
C LEU A 87 13.18 2.66 10.59
N VAL A 88 12.41 1.90 9.83
CA VAL A 88 12.04 0.53 10.20
C VAL A 88 13.21 -0.43 10.03
N ALA A 89 13.24 -1.50 10.80
CA ALA A 89 14.25 -2.55 10.67
C ALA A 89 14.14 -3.28 9.32
N PRO A 90 15.22 -3.87 8.79
CA PRO A 90 15.16 -4.73 7.62
C PRO A 90 14.19 -5.89 7.86
N GLY A 91 13.41 -6.24 6.83
CA GLY A 91 12.38 -7.27 6.95
C GLY A 91 11.28 -7.16 5.91
N LEU A 92 10.24 -7.97 6.11
CA LEU A 92 9.04 -7.96 5.28
C LEU A 92 7.94 -7.15 5.97
N TYR A 93 7.28 -6.33 5.17
CA TYR A 93 6.14 -5.51 5.52
C TYR A 93 4.99 -5.77 4.55
N ILE A 94 3.78 -5.39 4.94
CA ILE A 94 2.57 -5.56 4.16
C ILE A 94 2.00 -4.16 3.92
N SER A 95 1.88 -3.72 2.68
CA SER A 95 0.96 -2.62 2.35
C SER A 95 -0.44 -3.19 2.21
N ARG A 96 -1.42 -2.51 2.81
CA ARG A 96 -2.84 -2.78 2.66
C ARG A 96 -3.52 -1.55 2.09
N ILE A 97 -4.24 -1.73 1.00
CA ILE A 97 -5.15 -0.75 0.42
C ILE A 97 -6.58 -1.22 0.70
N SER A 98 -7.34 -0.40 1.40
CA SER A 98 -8.75 -0.67 1.74
C SER A 98 -9.62 0.43 1.13
N VAL A 99 -10.62 0.02 0.35
CA VAL A 99 -11.58 0.89 -0.35
C VAL A 99 -12.99 0.55 0.13
N ALA A 100 -13.69 1.52 0.72
CA ALA A 100 -15.05 1.33 1.23
C ALA A 100 -16.09 1.96 0.29
N ALA A 101 -16.64 1.18 -0.64
CA ALA A 101 -17.62 1.67 -1.62
C ALA A 101 -19.05 1.23 -1.28
N ASP A 102 -20.05 1.96 -1.79
CA ASP A 102 -21.48 1.64 -1.58
C ASP A 102 -21.87 0.21 -2.02
N ARG A 103 -21.16 -0.33 -3.02
CA ARG A 103 -21.41 -1.66 -3.60
C ARG A 103 -20.60 -2.78 -2.95
N GLY A 104 -19.73 -2.46 -1.99
CA GLY A 104 -18.87 -3.42 -1.30
C GLY A 104 -17.52 -2.84 -0.89
N GLU A 105 -16.76 -3.63 -0.15
CA GLU A 105 -15.39 -3.30 0.24
C GLU A 105 -14.38 -3.98 -0.69
N GLY A 106 -13.34 -3.24 -1.06
CA GLY A 106 -12.19 -3.76 -1.79
C GLY A 106 -10.95 -3.74 -0.90
N ASP A 107 -10.37 -4.91 -0.66
CA ASP A 107 -9.11 -5.05 0.05
C ASP A 107 -8.04 -5.65 -0.87
N MET A 108 -6.86 -5.05 -0.85
CA MET A 108 -5.69 -5.56 -1.54
C MET A 108 -4.45 -5.42 -0.67
N VAL A 109 -3.61 -6.45 -0.69
CA VAL A 109 -2.33 -6.45 0.02
C VAL A 109 -1.17 -6.74 -0.92
N ALA A 110 -0.03 -6.12 -0.65
CA ALA A 110 1.24 -6.41 -1.32
C ALA A 110 2.38 -6.46 -0.29
N LEU A 111 3.35 -7.34 -0.52
CA LEU A 111 4.54 -7.42 0.32
C LEU A 111 5.55 -6.34 -0.08
N ILE A 112 6.24 -5.78 0.91
CA ILE A 112 7.35 -4.84 0.76
C ILE A 112 8.56 -5.43 1.49
N ALA A 113 9.68 -5.64 0.80
CA ALA A 113 10.94 -6.00 1.42
C ALA A 113 11.81 -4.76 1.63
N VAL A 114 12.21 -4.53 2.88
CA VAL A 114 13.18 -3.50 3.30
C VAL A 114 14.52 -4.19 3.54
N ILE A 115 15.57 -3.71 2.88
CA ILE A 115 16.96 -4.20 3.06
C ILE A 115 17.91 -3.00 3.10
N TYR A 116 18.99 -3.05 3.86
CA TYR A 116 20.10 -2.08 3.83
C TYR A 116 21.30 -2.60 4.62
#